data_AF-A0A6G1IIC9-F1
#
_entry.id   AF-A0A6G1IIC9-F1
#
_cell.length_a   1.000
_cell.length_b   1.000
_cell.length_c   1.000
_cell.angle_alpha   90.00
_cell.angle_beta   90.00
_cell.angle_gamma   90.00
#
_symmetry.space_group_name_H-M   'P 1'
#
loop_
_entity.id
_entity.type
_entity.pdbx_description
1 polymer ?
#
loop_
_entity_poly.entity_id
_entity_poly.type
_entity_poly.pdbx_seq_one_letter_code
_entity_poly.pdbx_strand_id
1 'polypeptide(L)'
;MDFRPSQESSRTDVTRRVNVTPLPLHAQLGFPSSPSIFAAFSTTNPTIDYSVPFAKGCDELLRTHAAGTFAPFPEQIAAFYTLFTDTAVPAAKVARDAAAPIIRDPTHNECFDRLWALLFDTISQLPEHKDKFVQPIPPMSPPNVVDFARKRQAIVNHHAFVAKLAALDIADQIHRGDDLMCTILESAPWERYHRDFVEDAYESDNSGYSAWRDEYLEQFSVRTLNGIIPAVVEWIKYAGTDMYNMKGELMGERPVYRNPKWDGPKGWSKDRFAFWRYHLKWAVTVTALSMKTKRLAKWAAECMKHIERGESLDAVTEAADQMQCADAAKPRVNDGGRQARNRMRSTQT
;
A
#
# COMPACT_ATOMS: atom_id res chain seq x y z
N MET A 1 -25.42 41.36 59.71
CA MET A 1 -24.75 40.06 59.42
C MET A 1 -25.30 39.58 58.08
N ASP A 2 -25.21 40.38 57.02
CA ASP A 2 -24.03 40.74 56.21
C ASP A 2 -23.75 39.65 55.19
N PHE A 3 -24.55 39.72 54.12
CA PHE A 3 -24.31 39.10 52.82
C PHE A 3 -23.12 39.82 52.16
N ARG A 4 -22.00 39.11 51.98
CA ARG A 4 -20.93 39.50 51.05
C ARG A 4 -21.01 38.60 49.81
N PRO A 5 -21.07 39.14 48.58
CA PRO A 5 -20.82 38.36 47.38
C PRO A 5 -19.31 38.28 47.12
N SER A 6 -18.81 37.05 46.92
CA SER A 6 -17.44 36.80 46.49
C SER A 6 -17.30 37.06 44.99
N GLN A 7 -16.15 37.65 44.65
CA GLN A 7 -15.80 38.24 43.37
C GLN A 7 -15.81 37.30 42.17
N GLU A 8 -16.23 37.86 41.03
CA GLU A 8 -15.96 37.37 39.68
C GLU A 8 -14.45 37.27 39.44
N SER A 9 -13.98 36.05 39.22
CA SER A 9 -12.64 35.78 38.69
C SER A 9 -12.69 35.94 37.17
N SER A 10 -12.01 36.99 36.70
CA SER A 10 -11.74 37.27 35.29
C SER A 10 -11.05 36.08 34.62
N ARG A 11 -11.80 35.39 33.75
CA ARG A 11 -11.31 34.33 32.87
C ARG A 11 -10.60 35.00 31.69
N THR A 12 -9.28 35.09 31.75
CA THR A 12 -8.45 35.44 30.58
C THR A 12 -8.51 34.30 29.58
N ASP A 13 -9.28 34.52 28.52
CA ASP A 13 -9.39 33.65 27.36
C ASP A 13 -8.15 33.84 26.48
N VAL A 14 -7.17 32.95 26.62
CA VAL A 14 -5.99 32.89 25.73
C VAL A 14 -6.26 31.81 24.69
N THR A 15 -6.98 32.18 23.65
CA THR A 15 -7.10 31.36 22.43
C THR A 15 -5.76 31.40 21.69
N ARG A 16 -4.83 30.53 22.11
CA ARG A 16 -3.61 30.25 21.37
C ARG A 16 -3.99 29.43 20.14
N ARG A 17 -4.30 30.09 19.02
CA ARG A 17 -4.42 29.44 17.70
C ARG A 17 -3.09 28.77 17.37
N VAL A 18 -3.03 27.45 17.53
CA VAL A 18 -1.94 26.65 16.99
C VAL A 18 -2.26 26.47 15.51
N ASN A 19 -1.45 27.05 14.63
CA ASN A 19 -1.48 26.72 13.20
C ASN A 19 -0.99 25.27 13.05
N VAL A 20 -1.94 24.33 13.03
CA VAL A 20 -1.66 22.94 12.68
C VAL A 20 -1.85 22.81 11.18
N THR A 21 -0.76 22.92 10.42
CA THR A 21 -0.79 22.56 9.00
C THR A 21 -0.91 21.04 8.90
N PRO A 22 -1.97 20.49 8.28
CA PRO A 22 -2.13 19.04 8.18
C PRO A 22 -0.99 18.43 7.34
N LEU A 23 -0.42 17.32 7.83
CA LEU A 23 0.64 16.59 7.14
C LEU A 23 0.12 16.01 5.80
N PRO A 24 0.96 15.96 4.75
CA PRO A 24 0.57 15.41 3.45
C PRO A 24 0.25 13.90 3.49
N LEU A 25 -0.64 13.50 2.59
CA LEU A 25 -1.31 12.19 2.46
C LEU A 25 -0.42 10.94 2.60
N HIS A 26 0.80 10.99 2.06
CA HIS A 26 1.74 9.86 2.10
C HIS A 26 2.31 9.63 3.51
N ALA A 27 2.52 10.70 4.29
CA ALA A 27 3.06 10.63 5.65
C ALA A 27 2.06 10.03 6.67
N GLN A 28 0.75 10.11 6.40
CA GLN A 28 -0.29 9.59 7.30
C GLN A 28 -0.55 8.08 7.12
N LEU A 29 -0.20 7.52 5.94
CA LEU A 29 -0.37 6.11 5.61
C LEU A 29 0.91 5.28 5.78
N GLY A 30 1.96 5.83 6.39
CA GLY A 30 3.24 5.12 6.60
C GLY A 30 4.17 5.08 5.39
N PHE A 31 3.90 5.86 4.33
CA PHE A 31 4.88 6.04 3.25
C PHE A 31 5.99 7.00 3.73
N PRO A 32 7.25 6.77 3.32
CA PRO A 32 8.36 7.65 3.73
C PRO A 32 8.06 9.10 3.33
N SER A 33 8.08 9.97 4.31
CA SER A 33 7.94 11.42 4.17
C SER A 33 9.30 12.01 3.79
N SER A 34 9.67 11.93 2.51
CA SER A 34 10.79 12.75 1.98
C SER A 34 10.22 14.01 1.31
N PRO A 35 10.50 15.22 1.84
CA PRO A 35 9.90 16.47 1.35
C PRO A 35 10.45 17.00 0.02
N SER A 36 11.35 16.29 -0.68
CA SER A 36 12.15 16.91 -1.75
C SER A 36 11.67 16.71 -3.19
N ILE A 37 10.48 16.14 -3.43
CA ILE A 37 10.04 15.77 -4.80
C ILE A 37 9.60 16.98 -5.67
N PHE A 38 9.58 18.23 -5.17
CA PHE A 38 8.96 19.35 -5.92
C PHE A 38 9.81 20.62 -6.17
N ALA A 39 11.15 20.59 -6.12
CA ALA A 39 11.97 21.77 -6.43
C ALA A 39 13.03 21.53 -7.53
N ALA A 40 12.77 22.16 -8.69
CA ALA A 40 13.62 22.79 -9.71
C ALA A 40 14.98 22.20 -10.19
N PHE A 41 15.23 22.49 -11.47
CA PHE A 41 16.28 22.08 -12.40
C PHE A 41 17.77 22.26 -12.01
N SER A 42 18.58 21.43 -12.70
CA SER A 42 19.96 21.64 -13.19
C SER A 42 21.12 21.16 -12.33
N THR A 43 21.79 20.07 -12.74
CA THR A 43 23.10 20.09 -13.44
C THR A 43 23.56 18.65 -13.79
N THR A 44 24.50 18.57 -14.74
CA THR A 44 24.86 17.45 -15.62
C THR A 44 25.43 16.19 -14.95
N ASN A 45 25.04 15.02 -15.47
CA ASN A 45 25.64 13.70 -15.21
C ASN A 45 25.98 12.97 -16.53
N PRO A 46 26.90 11.98 -16.52
CA PRO A 46 27.64 11.53 -17.70
C PRO A 46 26.81 10.66 -18.66
N THR A 47 27.16 10.77 -19.94
CA THR A 47 26.48 10.17 -21.08
C THR A 47 26.62 8.64 -21.10
N ILE A 48 25.49 7.93 -20.99
CA ILE A 48 25.35 6.53 -21.39
C ILE A 48 24.79 6.54 -22.82
N ASP A 49 25.40 5.77 -23.73
CA ASP A 49 24.97 5.67 -25.13
C ASP A 49 23.78 4.70 -25.27
N TYR A 50 22.66 5.18 -25.84
CA TYR A 50 21.37 4.48 -25.94
C TYR A 50 20.88 4.30 -27.39
N SER A 51 21.79 4.15 -28.37
CA SER A 51 21.46 4.18 -29.80
C SER A 51 20.86 2.87 -30.41
N VAL A 52 19.80 2.29 -29.84
CA VAL A 52 19.07 1.15 -30.45
C VAL A 52 17.58 1.49 -30.61
N PRO A 53 16.80 0.93 -31.56
CA PRO A 53 15.37 1.24 -31.69
C PRO A 53 14.51 0.36 -30.77
N PHE A 54 13.67 0.97 -29.92
CA PHE A 54 12.98 0.33 -28.80
C PHE A 54 11.46 0.25 -28.93
N ALA A 55 10.84 -0.57 -28.07
CA ALA A 55 9.42 -0.42 -27.72
C ALA A 55 9.21 1.02 -27.22
N LYS A 56 8.37 1.77 -27.92
CA LYS A 56 8.34 3.25 -28.01
C LYS A 56 7.95 4.00 -26.72
N GLY A 57 8.14 3.43 -25.53
CA GLY A 57 7.82 4.06 -24.24
C GLY A 57 8.76 3.68 -23.09
N CYS A 58 9.37 2.49 -23.10
CA CYS A 58 10.26 2.06 -22.01
C CYS A 58 11.52 2.92 -21.95
N ASP A 59 12.11 3.19 -23.11
CA ASP A 59 13.36 3.92 -23.22
C ASP A 59 13.25 5.38 -22.80
N GLU A 60 12.16 6.03 -23.23
CA GLU A 60 11.89 7.42 -22.87
C GLU A 60 11.62 7.57 -21.38
N LEU A 61 10.89 6.62 -20.79
CA LEU A 61 10.69 6.56 -19.35
C LEU A 61 12.03 6.42 -18.59
N LEU A 62 12.84 5.44 -18.94
CA LEU A 62 14.11 5.18 -18.24
C LEU A 62 15.09 6.34 -18.38
N ARG A 63 15.16 6.98 -19.56
CA ARG A 63 15.96 8.20 -19.76
C ARG A 63 15.45 9.37 -18.93
N THR A 64 14.13 9.54 -18.83
CA THR A 64 13.52 10.59 -18.00
C THR A 64 13.91 10.41 -16.53
N HIS A 65 13.85 9.18 -16.01
CA HIS A 65 14.32 8.88 -14.66
C HIS A 65 15.83 9.11 -14.49
N ALA A 66 16.65 8.67 -15.45
CA ALA A 66 18.10 8.83 -15.39
C ALA A 66 18.54 10.31 -15.39
N ALA A 67 17.73 11.21 -15.98
CA ALA A 67 17.98 12.64 -16.01
C ALA A 67 17.39 13.41 -14.80
N GLY A 68 16.65 12.75 -13.91
CA GLY A 68 16.00 13.38 -12.76
C GLY A 68 16.96 13.70 -11.61
N THR A 69 16.58 14.69 -10.77
CA THR A 69 17.33 15.07 -9.55
C THR A 69 17.52 13.88 -8.59
N PHE A 70 16.58 12.94 -8.60
CA PHE A 70 16.64 11.69 -7.83
C PHE A 70 16.79 10.49 -8.77
N ALA A 71 17.76 10.57 -9.69
CA ALA A 71 18.01 9.52 -10.65
C ALA A 71 18.22 8.17 -9.95
N PRO A 72 17.54 7.10 -10.39
CA PRO A 72 17.82 5.75 -9.95
C PRO A 72 19.28 5.39 -10.23
N PHE A 73 19.81 4.46 -9.45
CA PHE A 73 21.16 3.97 -9.67
C PHE A 73 21.28 3.34 -11.07
N PRO A 74 22.44 3.43 -11.74
CA PRO A 74 22.63 2.83 -13.06
C PRO A 74 22.25 1.34 -13.10
N GLU A 75 22.50 0.60 -12.03
CA GLU A 75 22.13 -0.81 -11.88
C GLU A 75 20.60 -1.02 -11.90
N GLN A 76 19.83 -0.08 -11.30
CA GLN A 76 18.37 -0.12 -11.29
C GLN A 76 17.81 0.15 -12.68
N ILE A 77 18.34 1.16 -13.37
CA ILE A 77 17.98 1.46 -14.77
C ILE A 77 18.31 0.28 -15.67
N ALA A 78 19.51 -0.30 -15.54
CA ALA A 78 19.95 -1.44 -16.34
C ALA A 78 19.05 -2.68 -16.10
N ALA A 79 18.70 -2.96 -14.85
CA ALA A 79 17.82 -4.08 -14.52
C ALA A 79 16.42 -3.90 -15.15
N PHE A 80 15.81 -2.72 -15.01
CA PHE A 80 14.51 -2.44 -15.63
C PHE A 80 14.58 -2.50 -17.15
N TYR A 81 15.66 -1.98 -17.73
CA TYR A 81 15.90 -2.10 -19.16
C TYR A 81 15.96 -3.56 -19.61
N THR A 82 16.69 -4.43 -18.89
CA THR A 82 16.72 -5.88 -19.14
C THR A 82 15.33 -6.50 -19.02
N LEU A 83 14.54 -6.09 -18.02
CA LEU A 83 13.17 -6.58 -17.84
C LEU A 83 12.29 -6.33 -19.07
N PHE A 84 12.44 -5.17 -19.72
CA PHE A 84 11.63 -4.82 -20.88
C PHE A 84 12.12 -5.44 -22.17
N THR A 85 13.44 -5.55 -22.32
CA THR A 85 14.08 -5.94 -23.59
C THR A 85 14.34 -7.43 -23.71
N ASP A 86 14.64 -8.11 -22.60
CA ASP A 86 14.97 -9.53 -22.59
C ASP A 86 13.95 -10.34 -21.80
N THR A 87 12.97 -10.90 -22.52
CA THR A 87 11.93 -11.76 -21.92
C THR A 87 12.45 -13.12 -21.48
N ALA A 88 13.68 -13.51 -21.85
CA ALA A 88 14.27 -14.78 -21.43
C ALA A 88 14.90 -14.68 -20.03
N VAL A 89 15.19 -13.47 -19.55
CA VAL A 89 15.76 -13.27 -18.22
C VAL A 89 14.70 -13.48 -17.14
N PRO A 90 14.93 -14.37 -16.15
CA PRO A 90 14.00 -14.54 -15.04
C PRO A 90 13.81 -13.24 -14.25
N ALA A 91 12.55 -12.88 -13.97
CA ALA A 91 12.22 -11.69 -13.18
C ALA A 91 12.92 -11.65 -11.81
N ALA A 92 13.18 -12.81 -11.20
CA ALA A 92 13.94 -12.92 -9.96
C ALA A 92 15.39 -12.42 -10.10
N LYS A 93 16.04 -12.64 -11.25
CA LYS A 93 17.38 -12.12 -11.53
C LYS A 93 17.33 -10.60 -11.69
N VAL A 94 16.37 -10.08 -12.47
CA VAL A 94 16.16 -8.63 -12.63
C VAL A 94 15.95 -7.95 -11.27
N ALA A 95 15.09 -8.52 -10.42
CA ALA A 95 14.81 -7.97 -9.10
C ALA A 95 16.08 -7.91 -8.23
N ARG A 96 16.92 -8.95 -8.28
CA ARG A 96 18.20 -8.99 -7.59
C ARG A 96 19.16 -7.93 -8.12
N ASP A 97 19.25 -7.77 -9.43
CA ASP A 97 20.12 -6.79 -10.07
C ASP A 97 19.66 -5.35 -9.74
N ALA A 98 18.34 -5.10 -9.75
CA ALA A 98 17.76 -3.82 -9.34
C ALA A 98 17.97 -3.53 -7.84
N ALA A 99 17.96 -4.56 -6.99
CA ALA A 99 18.20 -4.44 -5.56
C ALA A 99 19.69 -4.33 -5.20
N ALA A 100 20.63 -4.54 -6.14
CA ALA A 100 22.06 -4.56 -5.86
C ALA A 100 22.58 -3.31 -5.11
N PRO A 101 22.15 -2.07 -5.41
CA PRO A 101 22.54 -0.90 -4.63
C PRO A 101 22.05 -0.94 -3.17
N ILE A 102 20.85 -1.48 -2.93
CA ILE A 102 20.27 -1.64 -1.58
C ILE A 102 21.02 -2.71 -0.80
N ILE A 103 21.39 -3.81 -1.45
CA ILE A 103 22.15 -4.90 -0.82
C ILE A 103 23.55 -4.41 -0.40
N ARG A 104 24.18 -3.60 -1.25
CA ARG A 104 25.52 -3.04 -0.99
C ARG A 104 25.52 -2.01 0.14
N ASP A 105 24.47 -1.20 0.23
CA ASP A 105 24.30 -0.22 1.31
C ASP A 105 22.84 -0.21 1.81
N PRO A 106 22.50 -1.11 2.75
CA PRO A 106 21.13 -1.22 3.27
C PRO A 106 20.75 -0.03 4.17
N THR A 107 21.72 0.79 4.60
CA THR A 107 21.46 1.96 5.44
C THR A 107 21.02 3.18 4.63
N HIS A 108 21.22 3.15 3.31
CA HIS A 108 20.90 4.26 2.43
C HIS A 108 19.46 4.18 1.93
N ASN A 109 18.52 4.74 2.71
CA ASN A 109 17.09 4.80 2.37
C ASN A 109 16.81 5.38 0.96
N GLU A 110 17.68 6.26 0.45
CA GLU A 110 17.55 6.81 -0.90
C GLU A 110 17.64 5.74 -2.00
N CYS A 111 18.42 4.67 -1.81
CA CYS A 111 18.49 3.55 -2.75
C CYS A 111 17.12 2.91 -2.95
N PHE A 112 16.38 2.78 -1.86
CA PHE A 112 15.04 2.22 -1.86
C PHE A 112 14.07 3.21 -2.51
N ASP A 113 14.02 4.46 -2.04
CA ASP A 113 13.08 5.47 -2.55
C ASP A 113 13.20 5.71 -4.06
N ARG A 114 14.43 5.70 -4.60
CA ARG A 114 14.68 5.83 -6.04
C ARG A 114 14.23 4.62 -6.84
N LEU A 115 14.46 3.40 -6.33
CA LEU A 115 13.94 2.16 -6.94
C LEU A 115 12.42 2.18 -6.99
N TRP A 116 11.77 2.68 -5.94
CA TRP A 116 10.32 2.77 -5.89
C TRP A 116 9.75 3.79 -6.83
N ALA A 117 10.33 4.99 -6.89
CA ALA A 117 9.93 6.00 -7.86
C ALA A 117 9.95 5.40 -9.28
N LEU A 118 11.06 4.73 -9.62
CA LEU A 118 11.19 4.04 -10.90
C LEU A 118 10.12 2.96 -11.10
N LEU A 119 9.89 2.10 -10.11
CA LEU A 119 8.91 1.01 -10.21
C LEU A 119 7.47 1.54 -10.35
N PHE A 120 7.07 2.54 -9.56
CA PHE A 120 5.70 3.09 -9.60
C PHE A 120 5.42 3.82 -10.90
N ASP A 121 6.37 4.61 -11.39
CA ASP A 121 6.22 5.32 -12.65
C ASP A 121 6.18 4.32 -13.82
N THR A 122 7.02 3.29 -13.78
CA THR A 122 6.97 2.17 -14.72
C THR A 122 5.61 1.49 -14.75
N ILE A 123 5.09 1.04 -13.60
CA ILE A 123 3.79 0.35 -13.54
C ILE A 123 2.64 1.26 -13.99
N SER A 124 2.77 2.56 -13.75
CA SER A 124 1.76 3.55 -14.09
C SER A 124 1.76 3.89 -15.58
N GLN A 125 2.94 4.00 -16.20
CA GLN A 125 3.13 4.44 -17.58
C GLN A 125 3.18 3.30 -18.59
N LEU A 126 3.54 2.08 -18.16
CA LEU A 126 3.71 0.89 -19.02
C LEU A 126 2.78 -0.26 -18.57
N PRO A 127 1.45 -0.06 -18.63
CA PRO A 127 0.49 -1.05 -18.13
C PRO A 127 0.55 -2.41 -18.86
N GLU A 128 1.03 -2.45 -20.09
CA GLU A 128 1.27 -3.67 -20.88
C GLU A 128 2.38 -4.57 -20.33
N HIS A 129 3.26 -4.02 -19.48
CA HIS A 129 4.35 -4.76 -18.86
C HIS A 129 4.03 -5.20 -17.42
N LYS A 130 2.79 -4.96 -16.93
CA LYS A 130 2.37 -5.33 -15.57
C LYS A 130 2.59 -6.80 -15.25
N ASP A 131 2.40 -7.69 -16.22
CA ASP A 131 2.59 -9.13 -16.05
C ASP A 131 4.06 -9.52 -15.79
N LYS A 132 5.00 -8.62 -16.12
CA LYS A 132 6.42 -8.80 -15.79
C LYS A 132 6.73 -8.43 -14.33
N PHE A 133 5.87 -7.64 -13.69
CA PHE A 133 6.00 -7.21 -12.29
C PHE A 133 5.10 -8.01 -11.34
N VAL A 134 4.04 -8.65 -11.85
CA VAL A 134 2.94 -9.25 -11.09
C VAL A 134 2.33 -10.41 -11.88
N GLN A 135 1.72 -11.40 -11.21
CA GLN A 135 0.82 -12.34 -11.88
C GLN A 135 -0.41 -11.62 -12.50
N PRO A 136 -1.01 -12.14 -13.60
CA PRO A 136 -1.89 -11.39 -14.50
C PRO A 136 -3.23 -10.93 -13.90
N ILE A 137 -3.69 -9.75 -14.32
CA ILE A 137 -4.95 -9.05 -13.91
C ILE A 137 -5.94 -9.00 -15.10
N PRO A 138 -7.27 -9.14 -14.90
CA PRO A 138 -8.27 -8.97 -15.98
C PRO A 138 -8.54 -7.48 -16.38
N PRO A 139 -9.15 -7.20 -17.58
CA PRO A 139 -9.15 -5.86 -18.20
C PRO A 139 -10.10 -4.81 -17.60
N MET A 140 -9.70 -3.54 -17.76
CA MET A 140 -10.11 -2.28 -17.12
C MET A 140 -11.43 -1.61 -17.58
N SER A 141 -11.88 -0.61 -16.79
CA SER A 141 -12.96 0.38 -17.02
C SER A 141 -12.37 1.82 -17.17
N PRO A 142 -13.12 2.83 -17.69
CA PRO A 142 -12.59 4.07 -18.31
C PRO A 142 -11.94 5.13 -17.36
N PRO A 143 -11.22 6.15 -17.90
CA PRO A 143 -10.08 6.83 -17.26
C PRO A 143 -10.33 8.01 -16.30
N ASN A 144 -11.57 8.41 -16.00
CA ASN A 144 -11.83 9.67 -15.26
C ASN A 144 -12.23 9.50 -13.78
N VAL A 145 -12.05 8.30 -13.23
CA VAL A 145 -12.13 8.04 -11.79
C VAL A 145 -10.72 7.69 -11.36
N VAL A 146 -10.20 8.32 -10.30
CA VAL A 146 -8.97 7.85 -9.64
C VAL A 146 -9.12 6.34 -9.48
N ASP A 147 -8.32 5.57 -10.24
CA ASP A 147 -8.50 4.12 -10.27
C ASP A 147 -8.01 3.54 -8.95
N PHE A 148 -8.91 3.56 -7.95
CA PHE A 148 -8.67 3.02 -6.62
C PHE A 148 -8.35 1.54 -6.70
N ALA A 149 -8.84 0.81 -7.70
CA ALA A 149 -8.45 -0.58 -7.91
C ALA A 149 -6.97 -0.68 -8.30
N ARG A 150 -6.49 0.16 -9.23
CA ARG A 150 -5.06 0.26 -9.57
C ARG A 150 -4.20 0.65 -8.38
N LYS A 151 -4.59 1.68 -7.62
CA LYS A 151 -3.85 2.10 -6.40
C LYS A 151 -3.78 0.97 -5.38
N ARG A 152 -4.91 0.31 -5.11
CA ARG A 152 -4.99 -0.85 -4.21
C ARG A 152 -4.08 -1.98 -4.69
N GLN A 153 -4.11 -2.33 -5.97
CA GLN A 153 -3.25 -3.39 -6.50
C GLN A 153 -1.77 -3.02 -6.42
N ALA A 154 -1.41 -1.76 -6.66
CA ALA A 154 -0.02 -1.30 -6.52
C ALA A 154 0.50 -1.47 -5.08
N ILE A 155 -0.35 -1.21 -4.07
CA ILE A 155 -0.04 -1.48 -2.65
C ILE A 155 0.21 -2.96 -2.41
N VAL A 156 -0.64 -3.84 -2.95
CA VAL A 156 -0.45 -5.30 -2.83
C VAL A 156 0.88 -5.73 -3.43
N ASN A 157 1.19 -5.26 -4.64
CA ASN A 157 2.44 -5.61 -5.32
C ASN A 157 3.66 -5.09 -4.56
N HIS A 158 3.58 -3.87 -4.01
CA HIS A 158 4.63 -3.30 -3.17
C HIS A 158 4.92 -4.20 -1.98
N HIS A 159 3.90 -4.55 -1.19
CA HIS A 159 4.10 -5.40 -0.02
C HIS A 159 4.47 -6.83 -0.38
N ALA A 160 3.98 -7.39 -1.48
CA ALA A 160 4.42 -8.69 -1.99
C ALA A 160 5.93 -8.70 -2.28
N PHE A 161 6.42 -7.67 -2.97
CA PHE A 161 7.84 -7.55 -3.30
C PHE A 161 8.69 -7.40 -2.04
N VAL A 162 8.32 -6.47 -1.15
CA VAL A 162 9.08 -6.21 0.08
C VAL A 162 9.05 -7.41 1.03
N ALA A 163 7.91 -8.10 1.18
CA ALA A 163 7.83 -9.29 2.01
C ALA A 163 8.73 -10.42 1.48
N LYS A 164 8.83 -10.58 0.16
CA LYS A 164 9.76 -11.52 -0.47
C LYS A 164 11.22 -11.13 -0.24
N LEU A 165 11.56 -9.84 -0.30
CA LEU A 165 12.90 -9.37 0.01
C LEU A 165 13.27 -9.69 1.47
N ALA A 166 12.37 -9.38 2.40
CA ALA A 166 12.54 -9.72 3.82
C ALA A 166 12.74 -11.23 4.03
N ALA A 167 11.92 -12.06 3.39
CA ALA A 167 12.02 -13.53 3.49
C ALA A 167 13.31 -14.11 2.89
N LEU A 168 13.97 -13.36 1.99
CA LEU A 168 15.27 -13.74 1.42
C LEU A 168 16.45 -13.19 2.23
N ASP A 169 16.19 -12.48 3.34
CA ASP A 169 17.19 -11.73 4.11
C ASP A 169 17.92 -10.68 3.25
N ILE A 170 17.23 -10.18 2.21
CA ILE A 170 17.73 -9.17 1.28
C ILE A 170 17.14 -7.84 1.75
N ALA A 171 17.86 -7.23 2.71
CA ALA A 171 17.47 -6.02 3.45
C ALA A 171 16.48 -6.26 4.60
N ASP A 172 16.79 -5.61 5.73
CA ASP A 172 15.95 -5.62 6.93
C ASP A 172 14.66 -4.81 6.68
N GLN A 173 13.70 -5.45 6.03
CA GLN A 173 12.44 -4.83 5.62
C GLN A 173 11.25 -5.33 6.42
N ILE A 174 11.44 -6.26 7.37
CA ILE A 174 10.35 -6.82 8.19
C ILE A 174 9.60 -5.72 8.95
N HIS A 175 10.29 -4.62 9.27
CA HIS A 175 9.72 -3.41 9.84
C HIS A 175 8.64 -2.75 8.98
N ARG A 176 8.68 -2.89 7.64
CA ARG A 176 7.58 -2.41 6.78
C ARG A 176 6.32 -3.25 6.92
N GLY A 177 6.48 -4.55 7.21
CA GLY A 177 5.38 -5.41 7.58
C GLY A 177 4.78 -4.98 8.92
N ASP A 178 5.63 -4.62 9.87
CA ASP A 178 5.22 -4.17 11.20
C ASP A 178 4.35 -2.89 11.15
N ASP A 179 4.75 -1.88 10.37
CA ASP A 179 4.00 -0.64 10.25
C ASP A 179 2.67 -0.89 9.54
N LEU A 180 2.63 -1.76 8.53
CA LEU A 180 1.37 -2.16 7.88
C LEU A 180 0.42 -2.84 8.88
N MET A 181 0.90 -3.81 9.66
CA MET A 181 0.06 -4.53 10.63
C MET A 181 -0.45 -3.58 11.71
N CYS A 182 0.39 -2.72 12.28
CA CYS A 182 0.00 -1.78 13.32
C CYS A 182 -0.98 -0.72 12.79
N THR A 183 -0.71 -0.19 11.60
CA THR A 183 -1.58 0.80 10.93
C THR A 183 -2.99 0.27 10.70
N ILE A 184 -3.11 -1.02 10.42
CA ILE A 184 -4.34 -1.59 9.90
C ILE A 184 -5.03 -2.40 10.98
N LEU A 185 -4.38 -3.41 11.49
CA LEU A 185 -4.98 -4.35 12.43
C LEU A 185 -5.06 -3.78 13.85
N GLU A 186 -4.18 -2.86 14.26
CA GLU A 186 -4.24 -2.27 15.60
C GLU A 186 -4.96 -0.93 15.65
N SER A 187 -4.64 -0.04 14.72
CA SER A 187 -5.25 1.30 14.69
C SER A 187 -6.71 1.25 14.25
N ALA A 188 -7.06 0.24 13.43
CA ALA A 188 -8.39 -0.03 12.88
C ALA A 188 -9.19 1.26 12.56
N PRO A 189 -8.63 2.17 11.76
CA PRO A 189 -9.09 3.54 11.75
C PRO A 189 -10.51 3.69 11.14
N TRP A 190 -10.98 2.70 10.39
CA TRP A 190 -12.36 2.60 9.91
C TRP A 190 -13.41 2.42 11.02
N GLU A 191 -13.01 2.05 12.24
CA GLU A 191 -13.93 1.97 13.37
C GLU A 191 -14.14 3.32 14.07
N ARG A 192 -13.34 4.33 13.70
CA ARG A 192 -13.48 5.69 14.21
C ARG A 192 -14.43 6.49 13.32
N TYR A 193 -15.68 6.59 13.77
CA TYR A 193 -16.74 7.34 13.09
C TYR A 193 -16.59 8.86 13.20
N HIS A 194 -16.10 9.36 14.35
CA HIS A 194 -15.92 10.79 14.59
C HIS A 194 -14.45 11.20 14.52
N ARG A 195 -14.14 12.25 13.76
CA ARG A 195 -12.78 12.71 13.50
C ARG A 195 -12.67 14.22 13.71
N ASP A 196 -12.22 14.58 14.90
CA ASP A 196 -12.19 15.95 15.40
C ASP A 196 -11.52 16.93 14.43
N PHE A 197 -10.37 16.56 13.83
CA PHE A 197 -9.68 17.43 12.87
C PHE A 197 -10.47 17.69 11.56
N VAL A 198 -11.41 16.81 11.19
CA VAL A 198 -12.32 17.05 10.04
C VAL A 198 -13.29 18.16 10.41
N GLU A 199 -13.88 18.08 11.60
CA GLU A 199 -14.80 19.09 12.11
C GLU A 199 -14.09 20.42 12.33
N ASP A 200 -12.87 20.43 12.88
CA ASP A 200 -12.08 21.65 13.07
C ASP A 200 -11.78 22.35 11.73
N ALA A 201 -11.62 21.59 10.65
CA ALA A 201 -11.41 22.13 9.30
C ALA A 201 -12.69 22.73 8.69
N TYR A 202 -13.88 22.28 9.13
CA TYR A 202 -15.16 22.86 8.70
C TYR A 202 -15.32 24.32 9.12
N GLU A 203 -14.78 24.68 10.29
CA GLU A 203 -14.84 26.05 10.81
C GLU A 203 -13.97 27.04 10.01
N SER A 204 -13.09 26.53 9.14
CA SER A 204 -12.37 27.34 8.16
C SER A 204 -13.20 27.43 6.88
N ASP A 205 -13.65 28.64 6.51
CA ASP A 205 -14.49 28.95 5.34
C ASP A 205 -13.78 28.65 4.00
N ASN A 206 -13.55 27.36 3.73
CA ASN A 206 -12.78 26.87 2.61
C ASN A 206 -13.72 26.18 1.61
N SER A 207 -13.87 26.77 0.43
CA SER A 207 -14.70 26.27 -0.67
C SER A 207 -14.29 24.87 -1.18
N GLY A 208 -13.15 24.34 -0.75
CA GLY A 208 -12.69 22.97 -1.00
C GLY A 208 -13.00 21.94 0.11
N TYR A 209 -13.60 22.34 1.23
CA TYR A 209 -13.76 21.48 2.41
C TYR A 209 -14.49 20.17 2.10
N SER A 210 -15.64 20.21 1.40
CA SER A 210 -16.43 19.01 1.12
C SER A 210 -15.64 17.98 0.30
N ALA A 211 -14.88 18.43 -0.71
CA ALA A 211 -14.08 17.55 -1.55
C ALA A 211 -12.92 16.93 -0.75
N TRP A 212 -12.21 17.76 0.03
CA TRP A 212 -11.15 17.28 0.91
C TRP A 212 -11.68 16.31 1.97
N ARG A 213 -12.81 16.62 2.61
CA ARG A 213 -13.47 15.79 3.60
C ARG A 213 -13.85 14.44 3.01
N ASP A 214 -14.50 14.43 1.86
CA ASP A 214 -14.96 13.19 1.23
C ASP A 214 -13.76 12.33 0.78
N GLU A 215 -12.72 12.94 0.20
CA GLU A 215 -11.47 12.25 -0.12
C GLU A 215 -10.77 11.70 1.13
N TYR A 216 -10.75 12.47 2.21
CA TYR A 216 -10.16 12.06 3.48
C TYR A 216 -10.93 10.91 4.10
N LEU A 217 -12.25 11.02 4.23
CA LEU A 217 -13.11 9.99 4.83
C LEU A 217 -13.11 8.69 4.01
N GLU A 218 -12.99 8.76 2.69
CA GLU A 218 -12.88 7.56 1.84
C GLU A 218 -11.61 6.75 2.16
N GLN A 219 -10.51 7.40 2.59
CA GLN A 219 -9.29 6.67 3.00
C GLN A 219 -9.53 5.81 4.24
N PHE A 220 -10.41 6.27 5.13
CA PHE A 220 -10.82 5.58 6.34
C PHE A 220 -12.07 4.74 6.16
N SER A 221 -12.59 4.66 4.94
CA SER A 221 -13.63 3.72 4.58
C SER A 221 -13.16 2.30 4.88
N VAL A 222 -14.03 1.50 5.51
CA VAL A 222 -13.75 0.07 5.73
C VAL A 222 -13.43 -0.65 4.41
N ARG A 223 -13.91 -0.12 3.26
CA ARG A 223 -13.62 -0.66 1.92
C ARG A 223 -12.15 -0.56 1.52
N THR A 224 -11.35 0.29 2.16
CA THR A 224 -9.90 0.36 1.94
C THR A 224 -9.22 -0.99 2.27
N LEU A 225 -9.81 -1.78 3.18
CA LEU A 225 -9.36 -3.15 3.47
C LEU A 225 -9.35 -4.07 2.25
N ASN A 226 -10.13 -3.77 1.20
CA ASN A 226 -10.10 -4.56 -0.04
C ASN A 226 -8.73 -4.53 -0.75
N GLY A 227 -7.94 -3.48 -0.56
CA GLY A 227 -6.56 -3.38 -1.09
C GLY A 227 -5.49 -3.76 -0.08
N ILE A 228 -5.80 -3.61 1.21
CA ILE A 228 -4.82 -3.76 2.28
C ILE A 228 -4.72 -5.19 2.79
N ILE A 229 -5.84 -5.90 2.96
CA ILE A 229 -5.81 -7.30 3.42
C ILE A 229 -4.99 -8.18 2.47
N PRO A 230 -5.09 -8.05 1.13
CA PRO A 230 -4.19 -8.80 0.26
C PRO A 230 -2.71 -8.44 0.47
N ALA A 231 -2.36 -7.20 0.81
CA ALA A 231 -0.98 -6.86 1.18
C ALA A 231 -0.53 -7.52 2.49
N VAL A 232 -1.41 -7.53 3.51
CA VAL A 232 -1.19 -8.22 4.79
C VAL A 232 -0.97 -9.72 4.58
N VAL A 233 -1.72 -10.34 3.67
CA VAL A 233 -1.58 -11.75 3.29
C VAL A 233 -0.18 -12.05 2.77
N GLU A 234 0.42 -11.17 1.96
CA GLU A 234 1.76 -11.39 1.43
C GLU A 234 2.83 -11.39 2.53
N TRP A 235 2.71 -10.50 3.52
CA TRP A 235 3.60 -10.50 4.69
C TRP A 235 3.48 -11.78 5.51
N ILE A 236 2.26 -12.22 5.78
CA ILE A 236 2.02 -13.47 6.52
C ILE A 236 2.56 -14.67 5.73
N LYS A 237 2.35 -14.68 4.41
CA LYS A 237 2.80 -15.74 3.51
C LYS A 237 4.31 -15.87 3.50
N TYR A 238 5.04 -14.77 3.35
CA TYR A 238 6.49 -14.81 3.13
C TYR A 238 7.31 -14.63 4.40
N ALA A 239 6.86 -13.80 5.34
CA ALA A 239 7.61 -13.43 6.53
C ALA A 239 6.85 -13.73 7.85
N GLY A 240 5.68 -14.38 7.80
CA GLY A 240 4.84 -14.57 8.98
C GLY A 240 5.52 -15.35 10.10
N THR A 241 6.32 -16.37 9.77
CA THR A 241 7.09 -17.15 10.74
C THR A 241 8.16 -16.30 11.42
N ASP A 242 8.88 -15.48 10.65
CA ASP A 242 9.91 -14.60 11.19
C ASP A 242 9.29 -13.54 12.09
N MET A 243 8.20 -12.90 11.63
CA MET A 243 7.41 -11.93 12.41
C MET A 243 6.92 -12.51 13.74
N TYR A 244 6.47 -13.77 13.76
CA TYR A 244 6.03 -14.44 14.99
C TYR A 244 7.17 -14.72 15.98
N ASN A 245 8.38 -14.95 15.46
CA ASN A 245 9.56 -15.26 16.26
C ASN A 245 10.38 -14.01 16.63
N MET A 246 10.10 -12.85 16.02
CA MET A 246 10.74 -11.59 16.36
C MET A 246 10.54 -11.21 17.83
N LYS A 247 11.53 -10.49 18.35
CA LYS A 247 11.55 -9.95 19.72
C LYS A 247 12.10 -8.52 19.68
N GLY A 248 11.82 -7.76 20.73
CA GLY A 248 12.34 -6.41 20.88
C GLY A 248 11.41 -5.36 20.29
N GLU A 249 11.99 -4.21 19.94
CA GLU A 249 11.22 -3.04 19.54
C GLU A 249 10.57 -3.21 18.16
N LEU A 250 9.40 -2.58 18.02
CA LEU A 250 8.64 -2.57 16.79
C LEU A 250 8.66 -1.12 16.26
N MET A 251 9.21 -0.93 15.06
CA MET A 251 9.51 0.41 14.52
C MET A 251 8.23 1.23 14.24
N GLY A 252 7.11 0.55 13.95
CA GLY A 252 5.80 1.14 13.75
C GLY A 252 5.02 1.50 15.02
N GLU A 253 5.54 1.27 16.23
CA GLU A 253 4.82 1.52 17.48
C GLU A 253 4.77 3.03 17.81
N ARG A 254 3.87 3.74 17.11
CA ARG A 254 3.68 5.19 17.29
C ARG A 254 2.54 5.46 18.29
N PRO A 255 2.84 5.97 19.50
CA PRO A 255 1.87 6.02 20.59
C PRO A 255 0.74 7.06 20.45
N VAL A 256 0.85 8.07 19.56
CA VAL A 256 0.03 9.29 19.71
C VAL A 256 -1.03 9.47 18.61
N TYR A 257 -0.79 9.05 17.37
CA TYR A 257 -1.63 9.46 16.24
C TYR A 257 -2.67 8.43 15.79
N ARG A 258 -2.62 7.21 16.33
CA ARG A 258 -3.38 6.08 15.77
C ARG A 258 -4.40 5.45 16.72
N ASN A 259 -4.43 5.85 18.00
CA ASN A 259 -5.26 5.23 19.05
C ASN A 259 -5.22 3.69 18.95
N PRO A 260 -4.03 3.07 19.09
CA PRO A 260 -3.88 1.64 18.91
C PRO A 260 -4.79 0.92 19.91
N LYS A 261 -5.56 -0.05 19.40
CA LYS A 261 -6.40 -0.92 20.24
C LYS A 261 -5.61 -1.98 20.99
N TRP A 262 -4.35 -2.15 20.63
CA TRP A 262 -3.42 -3.01 21.33
C TRP A 262 -3.06 -2.39 22.68
N ASP A 263 -3.41 -3.09 23.77
CA ASP A 263 -3.19 -2.70 25.16
C ASP A 263 -2.09 -3.52 25.87
N GLY A 264 -1.52 -4.50 25.18
CA GLY A 264 -0.43 -5.33 25.71
C GLY A 264 0.95 -4.67 25.63
N PRO A 265 2.02 -5.41 25.98
CA PRO A 265 3.38 -4.88 26.03
C PRO A 265 3.86 -4.29 24.70
N LYS A 266 4.80 -3.36 24.80
CA LYS A 266 5.48 -2.75 23.65
C LYS A 266 6.33 -3.75 22.87
N GLY A 267 6.53 -3.48 21.58
CA GLY A 267 7.35 -4.31 20.70
C GLY A 267 6.69 -5.59 20.20
N TRP A 268 7.51 -6.47 19.62
CA TRP A 268 7.07 -7.76 19.10
C TRP A 268 6.66 -8.71 20.23
N SER A 269 5.51 -9.35 20.08
CA SER A 269 5.07 -10.41 20.98
C SER A 269 4.13 -11.40 20.29
N LYS A 270 4.09 -12.63 20.82
CA LYS A 270 3.17 -13.68 20.37
C LYS A 270 1.71 -13.28 20.59
N ASP A 271 1.43 -12.58 21.69
CA ASP A 271 0.09 -12.09 22.00
C ASP A 271 -0.36 -11.02 21.00
N ARG A 272 0.56 -10.13 20.58
CA ARG A 272 0.28 -9.14 19.52
C ARG A 272 0.03 -9.80 18.17
N PHE A 273 0.78 -10.85 17.83
CA PHE A 273 0.52 -11.64 16.63
C PHE A 273 -0.87 -12.30 16.66
N ALA A 274 -1.27 -12.86 17.81
CA ALA A 274 -2.61 -13.42 18.01
C ALA A 274 -3.72 -12.34 17.91
N PHE A 275 -3.44 -11.13 18.38
CA PHE A 275 -4.33 -9.97 18.24
C PHE A 275 -4.54 -9.57 16.77
N TRP A 276 -3.48 -9.50 15.96
CA TRP A 276 -3.60 -9.28 14.52
C TRP A 276 -4.44 -10.35 13.83
N ARG A 277 -4.24 -11.63 14.19
CA ARG A 277 -5.06 -12.74 13.70
C ARG A 277 -6.53 -12.57 14.07
N TYR A 278 -6.84 -12.10 15.28
CA TYR A 278 -8.21 -11.80 15.69
C TYR A 278 -8.86 -10.74 14.78
N HIS A 279 -8.14 -9.66 14.44
CA HIS A 279 -8.64 -8.63 13.53
C HIS A 279 -8.88 -9.13 12.11
N LEU A 280 -8.05 -10.05 11.62
CA LEU A 280 -8.31 -10.73 10.33
C LEU A 280 -9.59 -11.56 10.37
N LYS A 281 -9.88 -12.25 11.48
CA LYS A 281 -11.16 -12.96 11.65
C LYS A 281 -12.35 -12.01 11.66
N TRP A 282 -12.23 -10.86 12.33
CA TRP A 282 -13.25 -9.83 12.28
C TRP A 282 -13.54 -9.37 10.85
N ALA A 283 -12.50 -9.14 10.03
CA ALA A 283 -12.66 -8.70 8.65
C ALA A 283 -13.51 -9.68 7.79
N VAL A 284 -13.50 -10.98 8.10
CA VAL A 284 -14.36 -11.98 7.43
C VAL A 284 -15.86 -11.65 7.61
N THR A 285 -16.23 -11.05 8.75
CA THR A 285 -17.63 -10.73 9.10
C THR A 285 -18.14 -9.44 8.46
N VAL A 286 -17.24 -8.58 7.98
CA VAL A 286 -17.60 -7.23 7.51
C VAL A 286 -18.33 -7.28 6.18
N THR A 287 -19.62 -6.98 6.18
CA THR A 287 -20.50 -7.06 4.99
C THR A 287 -20.01 -6.23 3.81
N ALA A 288 -19.43 -5.05 4.06
CA ALA A 288 -18.93 -4.12 3.04
C ALA A 288 -17.68 -4.58 2.28
N LEU A 289 -16.99 -5.65 2.71
CA LEU A 289 -15.81 -6.18 2.04
C LEU A 289 -16.17 -7.16 0.93
N SER A 290 -15.32 -7.19 -0.10
CA SER A 290 -15.45 -8.13 -1.21
C SER A 290 -15.29 -9.57 -0.73
N MET A 291 -15.93 -10.52 -1.42
CA MET A 291 -15.79 -11.94 -1.06
C MET A 291 -14.34 -12.44 -1.18
N LYS A 292 -13.58 -11.92 -2.15
CA LYS A 292 -12.14 -12.19 -2.31
C LYS A 292 -11.38 -11.78 -1.06
N THR A 293 -11.58 -10.55 -0.60
CA THR A 293 -10.95 -10.00 0.60
C THR A 293 -11.29 -10.80 1.85
N LYS A 294 -12.56 -11.21 2.03
CA LYS A 294 -12.97 -12.08 3.15
C LYS A 294 -12.29 -13.44 3.13
N ARG A 295 -12.18 -14.05 1.96
CA ARG A 295 -11.49 -15.34 1.77
C ARG A 295 -10.01 -15.23 2.11
N LEU A 296 -9.35 -14.17 1.64
CA LEU A 296 -7.95 -13.88 1.95
C LEU A 296 -7.74 -13.60 3.45
N ALA A 297 -8.62 -12.83 4.09
CA ALA A 297 -8.57 -12.59 5.53
C ALA A 297 -8.70 -13.90 6.33
N LYS A 298 -9.66 -14.76 5.94
CA LYS A 298 -9.84 -16.08 6.55
C LYS A 298 -8.60 -16.94 6.36
N TRP A 299 -8.06 -17.00 5.14
CA TRP A 299 -6.85 -17.75 4.84
C TRP A 299 -5.68 -17.29 5.71
N ALA A 300 -5.44 -15.97 5.76
CA ALA A 300 -4.35 -15.38 6.54
C ALA A 300 -4.50 -15.70 8.03
N ALA A 301 -5.73 -15.62 8.57
CA ALA A 301 -5.99 -15.95 9.96
C ALA A 301 -5.74 -17.44 10.29
N GLU A 302 -6.05 -18.37 9.37
CA GLU A 302 -5.70 -19.78 9.56
C GLU A 302 -4.20 -20.02 9.40
N CYS A 303 -3.55 -19.38 8.42
CA CYS A 303 -2.08 -19.45 8.25
C CYS A 303 -1.34 -19.02 9.52
N MET A 304 -1.72 -17.87 10.10
CA MET A 304 -1.17 -17.41 11.38
C MET A 304 -1.39 -18.42 12.52
N LYS A 305 -2.52 -19.13 12.54
CA LYS A 305 -2.80 -20.16 13.53
C LYS A 305 -1.89 -21.39 13.37
N HIS A 306 -1.52 -21.75 12.14
CA HIS A 306 -0.53 -22.79 11.87
C HIS A 306 0.87 -22.35 12.33
N ILE A 307 1.26 -21.11 12.05
CA ILE A 307 2.52 -20.51 12.53
C ILE A 307 2.59 -20.55 14.07
N GLU A 308 1.52 -20.14 14.76
CA GLU A 308 1.43 -20.16 16.22
C GLU A 308 1.71 -21.56 16.82
N ARG A 309 1.34 -22.62 16.09
CA ARG A 309 1.53 -24.03 16.48
C ARG A 309 2.85 -24.64 16.01
N GLY A 310 3.62 -23.93 15.18
CA GLY A 310 4.84 -24.45 14.57
C GLY A 310 4.59 -25.51 13.48
N GLU A 311 3.43 -25.45 12.81
CA GLU A 311 3.09 -26.37 11.71
C GLU A 311 3.65 -25.85 10.37
N SER A 312 4.00 -26.76 9.44
CA SER A 312 4.45 -26.37 8.09
C SER A 312 3.33 -25.67 7.30
N LEU A 313 3.71 -24.66 6.50
CA LEU A 313 2.80 -23.85 5.69
C LEU A 313 2.66 -24.35 4.25
N ASP A 314 3.39 -25.39 3.84
CA ASP A 314 3.47 -25.81 2.42
C ASP A 314 2.07 -26.07 1.83
N ALA A 315 1.23 -26.82 2.56
CA ALA A 315 -0.15 -27.13 2.14
C ALA A 315 -1.11 -25.91 2.19
N VAL A 316 -0.84 -24.95 3.08
CA VAL A 316 -1.68 -23.75 3.24
C VAL A 316 -1.40 -22.75 2.12
N THR A 317 -0.15 -22.68 1.67
CA THR A 317 0.34 -21.68 0.71
C THR A 317 -0.21 -21.91 -0.70
N GLU A 318 -0.32 -23.16 -1.15
CA GLU A 318 -0.90 -23.50 -2.46
C GLU A 318 -2.36 -23.03 -2.59
N ALA A 319 -3.14 -23.10 -1.51
CA ALA A 319 -4.53 -22.66 -1.51
C ALA A 319 -4.68 -21.14 -1.69
N ALA A 320 -3.74 -20.33 -1.18
CA ALA A 320 -3.76 -18.88 -1.37
C ALA A 320 -3.53 -18.49 -2.84
N ASP A 321 -2.58 -19.13 -3.50
CA ASP A 321 -2.24 -18.81 -4.89
C ASP A 321 -3.40 -19.17 -5.83
N GLN A 322 -4.09 -20.27 -5.57
CA GLN A 322 -5.32 -20.62 -6.27
C GLN A 322 -6.43 -19.59 -6.05
N MET A 323 -6.58 -19.05 -4.83
CA MET A 323 -7.59 -18.03 -4.50
C MET A 323 -7.30 -16.68 -5.17
N GLN A 324 -6.04 -16.28 -5.30
CA GLN A 324 -5.67 -15.05 -5.98
C GLN A 324 -5.91 -15.13 -7.50
N CYS A 325 -5.65 -16.31 -8.09
CA CYS A 325 -5.80 -16.58 -9.53
C CYS A 325 -7.24 -16.86 -9.98
N ALA A 326 -8.10 -17.45 -9.13
CA ALA A 326 -9.44 -17.92 -9.53
C ALA A 326 -10.39 -16.81 -10.04
N ASP A 327 -10.16 -15.54 -9.68
CA ASP A 327 -10.96 -14.42 -10.21
C ASP A 327 -10.51 -13.94 -11.61
N ALA A 328 -9.29 -14.28 -12.04
CA ALA A 328 -8.81 -13.99 -13.40
C ALA A 328 -9.43 -14.93 -14.46
N ALA A 329 -9.90 -16.11 -14.05
CA ALA A 329 -10.28 -17.20 -14.95
C ALA A 329 -11.80 -17.32 -15.22
N LYS A 330 -12.67 -16.46 -14.67
CA LYS A 330 -14.10 -16.54 -14.97
C LYS A 330 -14.35 -16.12 -16.43
N PRO A 331 -14.84 -17.01 -17.31
CA PRO A 331 -15.19 -16.64 -18.68
C PRO A 331 -16.25 -15.54 -18.62
N ARG A 332 -16.01 -14.44 -19.34
CA ARG A 332 -16.99 -13.38 -19.52
C ARG A 332 -18.26 -14.03 -20.02
N VAL A 333 -19.33 -13.93 -19.24
CA VAL A 333 -20.68 -14.20 -19.73
C VAL A 333 -20.86 -13.22 -20.89
N ASN A 334 -20.86 -13.75 -22.11
CA ASN A 334 -21.10 -12.96 -23.32
C ASN A 334 -22.45 -12.25 -23.15
N ASP A 335 -22.42 -10.93 -22.96
CA ASP A 335 -23.61 -10.08 -22.84
C ASP A 335 -24.38 -9.96 -24.18
N GLY A 336 -24.02 -10.78 -25.18
CA GLY A 336 -24.72 -10.95 -26.45
C GLY A 336 -26.18 -11.41 -26.31
N GLY A 337 -26.59 -11.91 -25.14
CA GLY A 337 -27.98 -12.23 -24.84
C GLY A 337 -28.91 -11.01 -24.70
N ARG A 338 -28.37 -9.82 -24.37
CA ARG A 338 -29.19 -8.59 -24.24
C ARG A 338 -29.43 -7.87 -25.57
N GLN A 339 -28.49 -7.95 -26.52
CA GLN A 339 -28.70 -7.36 -27.85
C GLN A 339 -29.71 -8.15 -28.71
N ALA A 340 -29.82 -9.47 -28.55
CA ALA A 340 -30.79 -10.28 -29.27
C ALA A 340 -32.26 -9.97 -28.88
N ARG A 341 -32.53 -9.63 -27.61
CA ARG A 341 -33.88 -9.28 -27.14
C ARG A 341 -34.36 -7.90 -27.61
N ASN A 342 -33.45 -6.95 -27.81
CA ASN A 342 -33.82 -5.63 -28.34
C ASN A 342 -34.00 -5.64 -29.86
N ARG A 343 -33.38 -6.58 -30.59
CA ARG A 343 -33.60 -6.74 -32.05
C ARG A 343 -34.93 -7.39 -32.41
N MET A 344 -35.52 -8.22 -31.54
CA MET A 344 -36.84 -8.82 -31.81
C MET A 344 -38.02 -7.88 -31.52
N ARG A 345 -37.81 -6.74 -30.84
CA ARG A 345 -38.88 -5.76 -30.59
C ARG A 345 -38.99 -4.65 -31.63
N SER A 346 -38.05 -4.52 -32.57
CA SER A 346 -38.08 -3.45 -33.60
C SER A 346 -38.64 -3.91 -34.95
N THR A 347 -39.09 -5.16 -35.08
CA THR A 347 -39.67 -5.72 -36.32
C THR A 347 -41.18 -6.00 -36.20
N GLN A 348 -41.83 -5.52 -35.14
CA GLN A 348 -43.30 -5.50 -35.01
C GLN A 348 -43.77 -4.04 -34.91
N THR A 349 -43.79 -3.34 -36.03
CA THR A 349 -44.59 -2.11 -36.27
C THR A 349 -44.88 -2.00 -37.75
#